data_AF-A0A518FYP4-F1
#
_entry.id   AF-A0A518FYP4-F1
#
_cell.length_a   1.000
_cell.length_b   1.000
_cell.length_c   1.000
_cell.angle_alpha   90.00
_cell.angle_beta   90.00
_cell.angle_gamma   90.00
#
_symmetry.space_group_name_H-M   'P 1'
#
loop_
_entity.id
_entity.type
_entity.pdbx_description
1 polymer ?
#
loop_
_entity_poly.entity_id
_entity_poly.type
_entity_poly.pdbx_seq_one_letter_code
_entity_poly.pdbx_strand_id
1 'polypeptide(L)'
;MYSRYRHTISHHTKCKDMLSFGPRVLLILVLSGFVATCSYSSAFAQSPNDDNSKLVNDLLRLLEKSELATRDREYKPSGLDLPPTPQLNASRININEVRDTLDKFSRDSSDLAIQLNRVMYQVPGVREYIADVLKVRARASILADRVRRTNDINQIATEYGEIDQLWRVVALQLDQVRGLDRQSRNLITSMNAADRKLGDLLQTGPQLKRTDLLRQTSALSNALSILIQDVEYELSREPQRLELVRQGQEVEQRMIQVTNLIIDRQSYDSIKREYLAFRDSWNTYATRLRSYHNRILSRGIQRVVQQDRSIQELLWLPQDGANLQEVAHLTEALKRDVDEFYRRATLRLLISLPPANYIATSDEFYGTVENLIDTVNHNESTANLITSFQYIESSWKDFSAMFHTVESPAALQLLDKVDNSINALRIALRIEKPSDSIDLAKLVVALEAQSTQLSLIAEQWLATESPSFRQATQNSIRDFSNTAHELHRIVLMQPASMALIRTKSNELFESWFQVHEKISRCETHEKYQLQETAVRITQMLMDLRYATK
;
A
#
# COMPACT_ATOMS: atom_id res chain seq x y z
N MET A 1 -19.94 44.09 -38.24
CA MET A 1 -20.88 44.78 -39.13
C MET A 1 -21.31 43.78 -40.20
N TYR A 2 -22.61 43.42 -40.23
CA TYR A 2 -23.42 42.77 -41.30
C TYR A 2 -22.91 41.47 -41.96
N SER A 3 -23.69 40.42 -42.25
CA SER A 3 -25.14 40.19 -42.40
C SER A 3 -25.38 38.65 -42.32
N ARG A 4 -26.23 38.08 -41.45
CA ARG A 4 -27.69 37.83 -41.55
C ARG A 4 -28.22 37.34 -42.91
N TYR A 5 -28.85 36.15 -42.91
CA TYR A 5 -30.20 35.77 -43.41
C TYR A 5 -30.36 34.25 -43.14
N ARG A 6 -31.18 33.68 -42.25
CA ARG A 6 -32.63 33.69 -41.89
C ARG A 6 -33.59 32.98 -42.87
N HIS A 7 -34.11 31.84 -42.36
CA HIS A 7 -35.47 31.25 -42.42
C HIS A 7 -36.10 30.72 -43.72
N THR A 8 -36.64 29.49 -43.63
CA THR A 8 -38.08 29.06 -43.69
C THR A 8 -38.12 27.52 -43.58
N ILE A 9 -38.66 26.82 -42.57
CA ILE A 9 -40.07 26.52 -42.18
C ILE A 9 -41.00 26.15 -43.35
N SER A 10 -41.45 24.89 -43.42
CA SER A 10 -42.89 24.53 -43.52
C SER A 10 -43.17 23.05 -43.23
N HIS A 11 -44.31 22.84 -42.56
CA HIS A 11 -44.92 21.63 -42.04
C HIS A 11 -45.80 20.85 -43.05
N HIS A 12 -46.29 19.68 -42.59
CA HIS A 12 -47.47 18.88 -43.00
C HIS A 12 -47.28 17.86 -44.15
N THR A 13 -47.80 16.61 -44.14
CA THR A 13 -49.04 16.06 -43.54
C THR A 13 -49.09 14.50 -43.55
N LYS A 14 -49.50 13.89 -42.43
CA LYS A 14 -50.46 12.77 -42.19
C LYS A 14 -50.79 11.68 -43.26
N CYS A 15 -50.78 10.41 -42.80
CA CYS A 15 -51.88 9.39 -42.89
C CYS A 15 -51.50 8.19 -41.96
N LYS A 16 -52.26 7.83 -40.89
CA LYS A 16 -53.40 6.86 -40.81
C LYS A 16 -52.98 5.41 -41.13
N ASP A 17 -53.22 4.35 -40.34
CA ASP A 17 -54.39 3.92 -39.54
C ASP A 17 -53.98 2.93 -38.40
N MET A 18 -54.58 3.04 -37.19
CA MET A 18 -55.60 2.17 -36.57
C MET A 18 -55.24 0.68 -36.32
N LEU A 19 -55.26 0.27 -35.05
CA LEU A 19 -56.33 -0.58 -34.50
C LEU A 19 -56.25 -0.66 -32.96
N SER A 20 -57.38 -0.32 -32.34
CA SER A 20 -57.72 -0.34 -30.92
C SER A 20 -58.58 -1.56 -30.57
N PHE A 21 -58.63 -1.92 -29.29
CA PHE A 21 -59.82 -2.27 -28.46
C PHE A 21 -59.54 -3.38 -27.44
N GLY A 22 -59.72 -3.08 -26.13
CA GLY A 22 -60.11 -4.05 -25.09
C GLY A 22 -61.65 -4.11 -24.97
N PRO A 23 -62.29 -4.34 -23.80
CA PRO A 23 -61.96 -5.17 -22.61
C PRO A 23 -63.19 -5.96 -22.03
N ARG A 24 -62.98 -6.69 -20.89
CA ARG A 24 -63.91 -7.07 -19.77
C ARG A 24 -64.79 -8.35 -19.79
N VAL A 25 -65.00 -8.83 -18.54
CA VAL A 25 -66.04 -9.71 -17.90
C VAL A 25 -65.54 -11.12 -17.52
N LEU A 26 -65.17 -11.45 -16.27
CA LEU A 26 -65.91 -11.66 -14.99
C LEU A 26 -66.63 -13.03 -14.91
N LEU A 27 -66.11 -13.98 -14.10
CA LEU A 27 -66.94 -15.02 -13.47
C LEU A 27 -66.30 -15.59 -12.18
N ILE A 28 -67.11 -15.61 -11.13
CA ILE A 28 -66.88 -16.08 -9.75
C ILE A 28 -67.27 -17.55 -9.65
N LEU A 29 -66.50 -18.39 -8.97
CA LEU A 29 -67.07 -19.56 -8.25
C LEU A 29 -66.20 -19.97 -7.05
N VAL A 30 -66.86 -20.02 -5.90
CA VAL A 30 -66.41 -20.43 -4.57
C VAL A 30 -66.46 -21.96 -4.45
N LEU A 31 -65.48 -22.60 -3.81
CA LEU A 31 -65.70 -23.73 -2.87
C LEU A 31 -64.43 -24.20 -2.14
N SER A 32 -64.54 -24.18 -0.80
CA SER A 32 -63.96 -25.08 0.21
C SER A 32 -62.43 -25.24 0.38
N GLY A 33 -61.90 -24.56 1.40
CA GLY A 33 -61.47 -25.21 2.66
C GLY A 33 -60.22 -26.09 2.66
N PHE A 34 -59.07 -25.52 3.01
CA PHE A 34 -58.16 -26.11 4.00
C PHE A 34 -57.27 -25.01 4.60
N VAL A 35 -57.39 -24.79 5.91
CA VAL A 35 -56.54 -23.85 6.67
C VAL A 35 -55.20 -24.55 6.92
N ALA A 36 -54.16 -24.10 6.25
CA ALA A 36 -52.78 -24.28 6.68
C ALA A 36 -52.22 -22.90 7.02
N THR A 37 -52.19 -22.59 8.31
CA THR A 37 -51.49 -21.42 8.85
C THR A 37 -50.00 -21.56 8.59
N CYS A 38 -49.52 -21.01 7.48
CA CYS A 38 -48.12 -20.69 7.29
C CYS A 38 -47.82 -19.39 8.04
N SER A 39 -47.24 -19.53 9.23
CA SER A 39 -46.61 -18.43 9.94
C SER A 39 -45.48 -17.87 9.09
N TYR A 40 -45.74 -16.74 8.42
CA TYR A 40 -44.67 -15.90 7.88
C TYR A 40 -43.95 -15.25 9.06
N SER A 41 -42.88 -15.89 9.52
CA SER A 41 -41.83 -15.20 10.27
C SER A 41 -41.19 -14.20 9.30
N SER A 42 -41.44 -12.91 9.54
CA SER A 42 -40.71 -11.82 8.92
C SER A 42 -39.24 -11.91 9.33
N ALA A 43 -38.44 -12.61 8.53
CA ALA A 43 -37.00 -12.47 8.57
C ALA A 43 -36.67 -11.02 8.20
N PHE A 44 -36.29 -10.22 9.20
CA PHE A 44 -35.62 -8.95 8.97
C PHE A 44 -34.41 -9.22 8.07
N ALA A 45 -34.43 -8.62 6.87
CA ALA A 45 -33.27 -8.60 6.00
C ALA A 45 -32.15 -7.85 6.73
N GLN A 46 -31.21 -8.59 7.31
CA GLN A 46 -29.94 -8.05 7.78
C GLN A 46 -29.22 -7.43 6.57
N SER A 47 -28.90 -6.15 6.68
CA SER A 47 -28.07 -5.46 5.70
C SER A 47 -26.69 -6.15 5.64
N PRO A 48 -26.14 -6.47 4.45
CA PRO A 48 -24.83 -7.11 4.30
C PRO A 48 -23.64 -6.30 4.87
N ASN A 49 -23.88 -5.07 5.36
CA ASN A 49 -22.88 -4.25 6.04
C ASN A 49 -22.70 -4.58 7.53
N ASP A 50 -23.71 -5.14 8.21
CA ASP A 50 -23.63 -5.36 9.67
C ASP A 50 -22.70 -6.53 10.02
N ASP A 51 -22.80 -7.66 9.33
CA ASP A 51 -21.94 -8.83 9.56
C ASP A 51 -20.46 -8.53 9.29
N ASN A 52 -20.18 -7.64 8.33
CA ASN A 52 -18.83 -7.21 8.00
C ASN A 52 -18.21 -6.35 9.10
N SER A 53 -18.98 -5.46 9.72
CA SER A 53 -18.50 -4.64 10.82
C SER A 53 -18.19 -5.50 12.05
N LYS A 54 -19.00 -6.53 12.30
CA LYS A 54 -18.83 -7.48 13.40
C LYS A 54 -17.57 -8.31 13.25
N LEU A 55 -17.33 -8.92 12.08
CA LEU A 55 -16.14 -9.72 11.81
C LEU A 55 -14.84 -8.90 11.91
N VAL A 56 -14.82 -7.67 11.40
CA VAL A 56 -13.66 -6.78 11.55
C VAL A 56 -13.45 -6.42 13.02
N ASN A 57 -14.50 -6.10 13.77
CA ASN A 57 -14.39 -5.83 15.20
C ASN A 57 -13.91 -7.06 15.99
N ASP A 58 -14.29 -8.27 15.59
CA ASP A 58 -13.85 -9.50 16.24
C ASP A 58 -12.39 -9.83 15.89
N LEU A 59 -11.94 -9.64 14.65
CA LEU A 59 -10.52 -9.74 14.26
C LEU A 59 -9.66 -8.69 14.98
N LEU A 60 -10.19 -7.48 15.20
CA LEU A 60 -9.51 -6.45 15.98
C LEU A 60 -9.36 -6.83 17.45
N ARG A 61 -10.39 -7.43 18.03
CA ARG A 61 -10.31 -7.99 19.39
C ARG A 61 -9.29 -9.11 19.50
N LEU A 62 -9.14 -9.94 18.45
CA LEU A 62 -8.10 -10.98 18.40
C LEU A 62 -6.70 -10.38 18.28
N LEU A 63 -6.53 -9.37 17.43
CA LEU A 63 -5.27 -8.64 17.30
C LEU A 63 -4.87 -8.00 18.65
N GLU A 64 -5.83 -7.36 19.32
CA GLU A 64 -5.60 -6.76 20.64
C GLU A 64 -5.18 -7.81 21.68
N LYS A 65 -5.85 -8.97 21.72
CA LYS A 65 -5.49 -10.08 22.62
C LYS A 65 -4.12 -10.70 22.33
N SER A 66 -3.73 -10.80 21.06
CA SER A 66 -2.46 -11.42 20.65
C SER A 66 -1.26 -10.47 20.81
N GLU A 67 -1.45 -9.17 20.58
CA GLU A 67 -0.47 -8.11 20.90
C GLU A 67 -0.27 -7.97 22.42
N LEU A 68 -1.32 -8.11 23.22
CA LEU A 68 -1.19 -8.11 24.69
C LEU A 68 -0.27 -9.24 25.19
N ALA A 69 -0.39 -10.42 24.61
CA ALA A 69 0.27 -11.61 25.11
C ALA A 69 1.71 -11.80 24.59
N THR A 70 2.04 -11.26 23.41
CA THR A 70 3.43 -11.17 22.91
C THR A 70 4.29 -10.22 23.75
N ARG A 71 3.69 -9.19 24.38
CA ARG A 71 4.41 -8.18 25.18
C ARG A 71 4.81 -8.63 26.59
N ASP A 72 4.20 -9.68 27.16
CA ASP A 72 4.51 -10.15 28.53
C ASP A 72 5.94 -10.75 28.66
N ARG A 73 6.69 -10.84 27.56
CA ARG A 73 8.08 -11.31 27.55
C ARG A 73 8.92 -10.45 26.62
N GLU A 74 9.07 -9.16 26.92
CA GLU A 74 10.09 -8.36 26.24
C GLU A 74 11.46 -8.98 26.51
N TYR A 75 12.01 -9.55 25.44
CA TYR A 75 13.31 -10.18 25.34
C TYR A 75 14.39 -9.15 25.72
N LYS A 76 15.01 -9.28 26.89
CA LYS A 76 16.36 -8.73 27.08
C LYS A 76 17.28 -9.55 26.16
N PRO A 77 17.86 -8.97 25.09
CA PRO A 77 18.85 -9.70 24.30
C PRO A 77 20.00 -10.08 25.22
N SER A 78 20.14 -11.38 25.49
CA SER A 78 21.31 -11.92 26.15
C SER A 78 22.54 -11.65 25.27
N GLY A 79 23.48 -10.85 25.75
CA GLY A 79 24.87 -10.88 25.26
C GLY A 79 25.39 -9.67 24.48
N LEU A 80 24.67 -8.55 24.41
CA LEU A 80 25.27 -7.26 24.07
C LEU A 80 25.05 -6.32 25.25
N ASP A 81 26.13 -6.02 25.98
CA ASP A 81 26.17 -4.97 27.01
C ASP A 81 25.93 -3.62 26.33
N LEU A 82 24.66 -3.33 26.09
CA LEU A 82 24.19 -2.01 25.72
C LEU A 82 24.39 -1.10 26.93
N PRO A 83 24.92 0.12 26.75
CA PRO A 83 24.94 1.10 27.82
C PRO A 83 23.50 1.32 28.33
N PRO A 84 23.31 1.53 29.64
CA PRO A 84 21.98 1.64 30.24
C PRO A 84 21.18 2.74 29.54
N THR A 85 19.92 2.44 29.22
CA THR A 85 18.96 3.43 28.73
C THR A 85 18.95 4.62 29.69
N PRO A 86 19.04 5.88 29.21
CA PRO A 86 18.99 7.05 30.08
C PRO A 86 17.70 6.99 30.91
N GLN A 87 17.84 6.93 32.23
CA GLN A 87 16.71 6.85 33.14
C GLN A 87 15.95 8.18 33.09
N LEU A 88 14.64 8.11 32.80
CA LEU A 88 13.80 9.29 32.81
C LEU A 88 13.71 9.83 34.25
N ASN A 89 13.85 11.15 34.38
CA ASN A 89 13.63 11.83 35.66
C ASN A 89 12.14 11.84 36.00
N ALA A 90 11.66 10.76 36.62
CA ALA A 90 10.26 10.55 37.00
C ALA A 90 9.65 11.72 37.80
N SER A 91 10.47 12.47 38.52
CA SER A 91 10.06 13.63 39.34
C SER A 91 9.60 14.85 38.54
N ARG A 92 9.89 14.92 37.23
CA ARG A 92 9.52 16.06 36.36
C ARG A 92 8.36 15.76 35.42
N ILE A 93 7.88 14.52 35.38
CA ILE A 93 6.88 14.07 34.41
C ILE A 93 5.50 14.07 35.07
N ASN A 94 4.57 14.86 34.53
CA ASN A 94 3.19 14.87 34.99
C ASN A 94 2.44 13.66 34.41
N ILE A 95 2.40 12.56 35.18
CA ILE A 95 1.76 11.30 34.75
C ILE A 95 0.27 11.46 34.41
N ASN A 96 -0.43 12.41 35.04
CA ASN A 96 -1.83 12.66 34.73
C ASN A 96 -1.99 13.32 33.36
N GLU A 97 -1.06 14.20 33.00
CA GLU A 97 -1.04 14.81 31.67
C GLU A 97 -0.66 13.81 30.57
N VAL A 98 0.24 12.87 30.87
CA VAL A 98 0.55 11.72 30.00
C VAL A 98 -0.71 10.88 29.78
N ARG A 99 -1.45 10.54 30.84
CA ARG A 99 -2.72 9.78 30.77
C ARG A 99 -3.74 10.48 29.89
N ASP A 100 -4.02 11.76 30.16
CA ASP A 100 -5.03 12.52 29.43
C ASP A 100 -4.68 12.63 27.95
N THR A 101 -3.40 12.84 27.63
CA THR A 101 -2.93 12.97 26.26
C THR A 101 -2.97 11.63 25.53
N LEU A 102 -2.63 10.52 26.20
CA LEU A 102 -2.70 9.17 25.64
C LEU A 102 -4.15 8.70 25.44
N ASP A 103 -5.04 8.99 26.39
CA ASP A 103 -6.48 8.72 26.27
C ASP A 103 -7.10 9.52 25.11
N LYS A 104 -6.61 10.74 24.86
CA LYS A 104 -7.00 11.51 23.69
C LYS A 104 -6.46 10.86 22.40
N PHE A 105 -5.19 10.50 22.35
CA PHE A 105 -4.58 9.84 21.19
C PHE A 105 -5.29 8.52 20.84
N SER A 106 -5.62 7.69 21.85
CA SER A 106 -6.38 6.45 21.69
C SER A 106 -7.78 6.68 21.11
N ARG A 107 -8.51 7.69 21.61
CA ARG A 107 -9.83 8.07 21.06
C ARG A 107 -9.73 8.57 19.62
N ASP A 108 -8.83 9.51 19.34
CA ASP A 108 -8.64 10.06 18.00
C ASP A 108 -8.21 8.97 17.00
N SER A 109 -7.39 8.00 17.41
CA SER A 109 -7.01 6.84 16.59
C SER A 109 -8.19 5.91 16.27
N SER A 110 -9.11 5.75 17.22
CA SER A 110 -10.34 4.97 17.03
C SER A 110 -11.30 5.66 16.08
N ASP A 111 -11.49 6.97 16.23
CA ASP A 111 -12.32 7.77 15.34
C ASP A 111 -11.74 7.81 13.92
N LEU A 112 -10.42 7.92 13.79
CA LEU A 112 -9.74 7.88 12.49
C LEU A 112 -9.96 6.53 11.79
N ALA A 113 -9.79 5.41 12.50
CA ALA A 113 -10.05 4.09 11.94
C ALA A 113 -11.49 3.93 11.43
N ILE A 114 -12.47 4.44 12.18
CA ILE A 114 -13.89 4.42 11.80
C ILE A 114 -14.12 5.25 10.53
N GLN A 115 -13.56 6.46 10.48
CA GLN A 115 -13.75 7.36 9.33
C GLN A 115 -13.07 6.83 8.07
N LEU A 116 -11.82 6.38 8.17
CA LEU A 116 -11.10 5.78 7.05
C LEU A 116 -11.82 4.54 6.52
N ASN A 117 -12.36 3.69 7.39
CA ASN A 117 -13.15 2.52 6.97
C ASN A 117 -14.44 2.91 6.21
N ARG A 118 -15.05 4.07 6.51
CA ARG A 118 -16.23 4.57 5.77
C ARG A 118 -15.87 5.06 4.37
N VAL A 119 -14.77 5.80 4.24
CA VAL A 119 -14.35 6.40 2.96
C VAL A 119 -13.48 5.47 2.11
N MET A 120 -13.09 4.32 2.64
CA MET A 120 -12.22 3.31 2.00
C MET A 120 -12.68 2.87 0.59
N TYR A 121 -14.00 2.86 0.34
CA TYR A 121 -14.54 2.49 -0.97
C TYR A 121 -14.54 3.64 -1.98
N GLN A 122 -14.49 4.87 -1.49
CA GLN A 122 -14.52 6.10 -2.28
C GLN A 122 -13.10 6.61 -2.59
N VAL A 123 -12.14 6.31 -1.71
CA VAL A 123 -10.74 6.72 -1.83
C VAL A 123 -9.84 5.48 -1.87
N PRO A 124 -9.43 5.00 -3.05
CA PRO A 124 -8.63 3.78 -3.20
C PRO A 124 -7.34 3.77 -2.38
N GLY A 125 -6.65 4.91 -2.27
CA GLY A 125 -5.39 5.05 -1.52
C GLY A 125 -5.51 4.81 0.00
N VAL A 126 -6.72 4.84 0.57
CA VAL A 126 -6.91 4.56 2.01
C VAL A 126 -6.76 3.07 2.34
N ARG A 127 -6.97 2.17 1.37
CA ARG A 127 -7.00 0.71 1.59
C ARG A 127 -5.67 0.15 2.07
N GLU A 128 -4.57 0.69 1.57
CA GLU A 128 -3.23 0.18 1.88
C GLU A 128 -2.80 0.49 3.32
N TYR A 129 -3.38 1.53 3.93
CA TYR A 129 -2.96 2.02 5.24
C TYR A 129 -3.93 1.66 6.38
N ILE A 130 -5.11 1.10 6.07
CA ILE A 130 -6.14 0.81 7.08
C ILE A 130 -5.66 -0.20 8.13
N ALA A 131 -4.90 -1.22 7.70
CA ALA A 131 -4.34 -2.23 8.60
C ALA A 131 -3.37 -1.60 9.60
N ASP A 132 -2.53 -0.65 9.16
CA ASP A 132 -1.56 0.01 10.02
C ASP A 132 -2.21 1.03 10.96
N VAL A 133 -3.25 1.75 10.52
CA VAL A 133 -4.08 2.60 11.40
C VAL A 133 -4.74 1.77 12.51
N LEU A 134 -5.24 0.57 12.16
CA LEU A 134 -5.85 -0.34 13.13
C LEU A 134 -4.82 -0.88 14.14
N LYS A 135 -3.57 -1.14 13.73
CA LYS A 135 -2.47 -1.48 14.65
C LYS A 135 -2.17 -0.35 15.62
N VAL A 136 -2.06 0.89 15.12
CA VAL A 136 -1.85 2.07 15.96
C VAL A 136 -2.98 2.19 17.00
N ARG A 137 -4.23 2.03 16.56
CA ARG A 137 -5.40 2.03 17.45
C ARG A 137 -5.32 0.97 18.54
N ALA A 138 -5.06 -0.29 18.18
CA ALA A 138 -4.99 -1.38 19.15
C ALA A 138 -3.89 -1.13 20.20
N ARG A 139 -2.69 -0.75 19.75
CA ARG A 139 -1.56 -0.47 20.65
C ARG A 139 -1.80 0.75 21.54
N ALA A 140 -2.42 1.80 21.01
CA ALA A 140 -2.79 2.99 21.78
C ALA A 140 -3.85 2.67 22.84
N SER A 141 -4.86 1.86 22.52
CA SER A 141 -5.89 1.41 23.45
C SER A 141 -5.29 0.60 24.61
N ILE A 142 -4.44 -0.38 24.27
CA ILE A 142 -3.73 -1.21 25.26
C ILE A 142 -2.90 -0.36 26.21
N LEU A 143 -2.11 0.58 25.66
CA LEU A 143 -1.24 1.42 26.48
C LEU A 143 -2.07 2.35 27.37
N ALA A 144 -3.15 2.94 26.84
CA ALA A 144 -4.05 3.81 27.60
C ALA A 144 -4.66 3.10 28.82
N ASP A 145 -5.14 1.86 28.63
CA ASP A 145 -5.67 1.05 29.72
C ASP A 145 -4.60 0.62 30.73
N ARG A 146 -3.37 0.37 30.27
CA ARG A 146 -2.24 -0.02 31.13
C ARG A 146 -1.71 1.13 31.97
N VAL A 147 -1.62 2.35 31.42
CA VAL A 147 -1.15 3.55 32.16
C VAL A 147 -2.10 3.93 33.30
N ARG A 148 -3.36 3.47 33.26
CA ARG A 148 -4.30 3.57 34.39
C ARG A 148 -3.95 2.63 35.55
N ARG A 149 -3.24 1.52 35.27
CA ARG A 149 -2.91 0.46 36.24
C ARG A 149 -1.44 0.53 36.72
N THR A 150 -0.55 1.08 35.90
CA THR A 150 0.90 1.11 36.13
C THR A 150 1.42 2.56 36.17
N ASN A 151 2.35 2.84 37.09
CA ASN A 151 3.02 4.15 37.23
C ASN A 151 4.48 4.15 36.72
N ASP A 152 4.95 3.05 36.12
CA ASP A 152 6.31 2.97 35.57
C ASP A 152 6.41 3.76 34.25
N ILE A 153 6.95 4.97 34.37
CA ILE A 153 7.14 5.90 33.26
C ILE A 153 8.13 5.35 32.22
N ASN A 154 9.17 4.62 32.63
CA ASN A 154 10.15 4.09 31.67
C ASN A 154 9.51 3.03 30.78
N GLN A 155 8.67 2.17 31.36
CA GLN A 155 7.90 1.21 30.59
C GLN A 155 6.91 1.90 29.64
N ILE A 156 6.17 2.90 30.12
CA ILE A 156 5.24 3.68 29.29
C ILE A 156 5.97 4.36 28.13
N ALA A 157 7.15 4.92 28.37
CA ALA A 157 7.98 5.57 27.36
C ALA A 157 8.46 4.61 26.27
N THR A 158 8.95 3.42 26.65
CA THR A 158 9.34 2.39 25.67
C THR A 158 8.16 1.93 24.84
N GLU A 159 7.04 1.62 25.50
CA GLU A 159 5.84 1.14 24.82
C GLU A 159 5.22 2.20 23.89
N TYR A 160 5.28 3.47 24.30
CA TYR A 160 4.88 4.62 23.49
C TYR A 160 5.81 4.82 22.29
N GLY A 161 7.11 4.59 22.44
CA GLY A 161 8.08 4.71 21.36
C GLY A 161 7.74 3.84 20.14
N GLU A 162 7.17 2.65 20.34
CA GLU A 162 6.68 1.82 19.24
C GLU A 162 5.46 2.40 18.53
N ILE A 163 4.56 3.05 19.30
CA ILE A 163 3.35 3.70 18.79
C ILE A 163 3.74 4.94 17.99
N ASP A 164 4.62 5.79 18.51
CA ASP A 164 5.20 6.95 17.82
C ASP A 164 5.80 6.53 16.48
N GLN A 165 6.62 5.48 16.48
CA GLN A 165 7.27 4.98 15.27
C GLN A 165 6.26 4.49 14.20
N LEU A 166 5.24 3.74 14.60
CA LEU A 166 4.18 3.29 13.70
C LEU A 166 3.33 4.45 13.19
N TRP A 167 2.87 5.30 14.11
CA TRP A 167 1.96 6.41 13.81
C TRP A 167 2.59 7.43 12.87
N ARG A 168 3.87 7.78 13.04
CA ARG A 168 4.53 8.76 12.15
C ARG A 168 4.58 8.32 10.69
N VAL A 169 4.86 7.05 10.44
CA VAL A 169 4.88 6.48 9.08
C VAL A 169 3.47 6.56 8.48
N VAL A 170 2.48 6.09 9.24
CA VAL A 170 1.07 6.11 8.83
C VAL A 170 0.56 7.53 8.59
N ALA A 171 0.89 8.48 9.48
CA ALA A 171 0.48 9.87 9.38
C ALA A 171 1.06 10.54 8.12
N LEU A 172 2.33 10.28 7.81
CA LEU A 172 2.98 10.79 6.60
C LEU A 172 2.38 10.21 5.31
N GLN A 173 2.04 8.93 5.33
CA GLN A 173 1.40 8.26 4.20
C GLN A 173 -0.02 8.77 4.00
N LEU A 174 -0.82 8.86 5.07
CA LEU A 174 -2.20 9.37 5.02
C LEU A 174 -2.28 10.85 4.62
N ASP A 175 -1.27 11.67 4.97
CA ASP A 175 -1.21 13.08 4.52
C ASP A 175 -0.99 13.19 3.00
N GLN A 176 -0.37 12.17 2.40
CA GLN A 176 -0.16 12.07 0.94
C GLN A 176 -1.38 11.49 0.21
N VAL A 177 -2.28 10.79 0.91
CA VAL A 177 -3.49 10.20 0.31
C VAL A 177 -4.44 11.30 -0.16
N ARG A 178 -4.74 11.27 -1.46
CA ARG A 178 -5.61 12.25 -2.11
C ARG A 178 -7.08 11.89 -1.91
N GLY A 179 -7.94 12.91 -1.83
CA GLY A 179 -9.38 12.70 -1.63
C GLY A 179 -9.79 12.39 -0.20
N LEU A 180 -8.86 12.40 0.77
CA LEU A 180 -9.19 12.31 2.19
C LEU A 180 -10.15 13.45 2.58
N ASP A 181 -11.17 13.12 3.35
CA ASP A 181 -12.14 14.09 3.83
C ASP A 181 -11.54 15.00 4.92
N ARG A 182 -12.17 16.15 5.16
CA ARG A 182 -11.66 17.14 6.12
C ARG A 182 -11.64 16.61 7.55
N GLN A 183 -12.55 15.70 7.91
CA GLN A 183 -12.60 15.14 9.26
C GLN A 183 -11.41 14.22 9.52
N SER A 184 -11.07 13.33 8.57
CA SER A 184 -9.87 12.49 8.68
C SER A 184 -8.58 13.30 8.76
N ARG A 185 -8.44 14.38 7.97
CA ARG A 185 -7.27 15.30 8.08
C ARG A 185 -7.17 15.99 9.43
N ASN A 186 -8.31 16.42 10.00
CA ASN A 186 -8.34 17.03 11.33
C ASN A 186 -7.94 16.02 12.42
N LEU A 187 -8.37 14.76 12.31
CA LEU A 187 -7.99 13.68 13.23
C LEU A 187 -6.49 13.39 13.14
N ILE A 188 -5.92 13.27 11.94
CA ILE A 188 -4.47 13.11 11.75
C ILE A 188 -3.70 14.28 12.39
N THR A 189 -4.17 15.51 12.20
CA THR A 189 -3.55 16.70 12.80
C THR A 189 -3.63 16.69 14.33
N SER A 190 -4.77 16.31 14.90
CA SER A 190 -4.97 16.19 16.36
C SER A 190 -4.07 15.10 16.96
N MET A 191 -3.99 13.95 16.31
CA MET A 191 -3.11 12.85 16.69
C MET A 191 -1.64 13.25 16.61
N ASN A 192 -1.21 13.96 15.56
CA ASN A 192 0.16 14.50 15.45
C ASN A 192 0.50 15.50 16.57
N ALA A 193 -0.47 16.31 17.00
CA ALA A 193 -0.27 17.22 18.12
C ALA A 193 -0.17 16.49 19.46
N ALA A 194 -1.02 15.47 19.68
CA ALA A 194 -0.95 14.60 20.85
C ALA A 194 0.37 13.79 20.86
N ASP A 195 0.84 13.35 19.70
CA ASP A 195 2.07 12.58 19.55
C ASP A 195 3.32 13.38 19.96
N ARG A 196 3.44 14.61 19.44
CA ARG A 196 4.51 15.53 19.86
C ARG A 196 4.48 15.81 21.35
N LYS A 197 3.28 16.05 21.90
CA LYS A 197 3.11 16.32 23.33
C LYS A 197 3.51 15.11 24.19
N LEU A 198 3.17 13.89 23.78
CA LEU A 198 3.59 12.67 24.47
C LEU A 198 5.10 12.46 24.37
N GLY A 199 5.70 12.73 23.21
CA GLY A 199 7.16 12.72 23.02
C GLY A 199 7.89 13.70 23.96
N ASP A 200 7.37 14.92 24.09
CA ASP A 200 7.91 15.94 25.01
C ASP A 200 7.77 15.53 26.48
N LEU A 201 6.59 15.01 26.87
CA LEU A 201 6.29 14.61 28.24
C LEU A 201 7.08 13.38 28.69
N LEU A 202 7.23 12.39 27.81
CA LEU A 202 7.96 11.15 28.08
C LEU A 202 9.47 11.30 27.81
N GLN A 203 9.91 12.46 27.30
CA GLN A 203 11.28 12.74 26.85
C GLN A 203 11.80 11.68 25.86
N THR A 204 10.88 11.00 25.19
CA THR A 204 11.17 10.06 24.12
C THR A 204 11.36 10.89 22.87
N GLY A 205 12.62 11.16 22.52
CA GLY A 205 12.93 11.71 21.19
C GLY A 205 12.40 10.78 20.08
N PRO A 206 12.28 11.26 18.83
CA PRO A 206 11.75 10.48 17.71
C PRO A 206 12.45 9.11 17.59
N GLN A 207 11.69 8.01 17.69
CA GLN A 207 12.27 6.66 17.69
C GLN A 207 12.52 6.16 16.27
N LEU A 208 13.77 6.28 15.80
CA LEU A 208 14.16 5.83 14.47
C LEU A 208 14.30 4.30 14.40
N LYS A 209 13.77 3.69 13.33
CA LYS A 209 14.09 2.30 12.95
C LYS A 209 15.54 2.18 12.47
N ARG A 210 16.50 2.28 13.38
CA ARG A 210 17.94 2.36 13.06
C ARG A 210 18.42 1.15 12.27
N THR A 211 17.93 -0.06 12.56
CA THR A 211 18.30 -1.27 11.80
C THR A 211 17.82 -1.20 10.34
N ASP A 212 16.58 -0.79 10.11
CA ASP A 212 16.06 -0.62 8.75
C ASP A 212 16.77 0.53 8.03
N LEU A 213 17.02 1.65 8.72
CA LEU A 213 17.81 2.76 8.18
C LEU A 213 19.22 2.31 7.80
N LEU A 214 19.93 1.57 8.66
CA LEU A 214 21.26 1.03 8.34
C LEU A 214 21.24 0.14 7.11
N ARG A 215 20.23 -0.73 6.98
CA ARG A 215 20.06 -1.58 5.81
C ARG A 215 19.84 -0.75 4.55
N GLN A 216 18.93 0.22 4.58
CA GLN A 216 18.60 1.04 3.40
C GLN A 216 19.72 1.99 3.01
N THR A 217 20.37 2.64 3.98
CA THR A 217 21.53 3.51 3.73
C THR A 217 22.72 2.75 3.16
N SER A 218 22.96 1.52 3.62
CA SER A 218 23.97 0.62 3.03
C SER A 218 23.61 0.18 1.61
N ALA A 219 22.34 -0.15 1.35
CA ALA A 219 21.85 -0.51 0.02
C ALA A 219 21.98 0.67 -0.97
N LEU A 220 21.69 1.88 -0.51
CA LEU A 220 21.86 3.12 -1.28
C LEU A 220 23.34 3.39 -1.60
N SER A 221 24.25 3.25 -0.61
CA SER A 221 25.69 3.39 -0.83
C SER A 221 26.19 2.41 -1.89
N ASN A 222 25.73 1.15 -1.85
CA ASN A 222 26.08 0.15 -2.87
C ASN A 222 25.51 0.53 -4.25
N ALA A 223 24.28 1.04 -4.32
CA ALA A 223 23.69 1.50 -5.58
C ALA A 223 24.47 2.68 -6.18
N LEU A 224 24.96 3.61 -5.34
CA LEU A 224 25.83 4.71 -5.77
C LEU A 224 27.18 4.18 -6.29
N SER A 225 27.79 3.24 -5.59
CA SER A 225 29.05 2.60 -6.01
C SER A 225 28.94 1.96 -7.40
N ILE A 226 27.85 1.22 -7.64
CA ILE A 226 27.56 0.62 -8.95
C ILE A 226 27.36 1.71 -10.01
N LEU A 227 26.63 2.78 -9.71
CA LEU A 227 26.44 3.89 -10.66
C LEU A 227 27.76 4.59 -10.99
N ILE A 228 28.66 4.76 -10.03
CA ILE A 228 29.99 5.36 -10.25
C ILE A 228 30.82 4.48 -11.19
N GLN A 229 30.79 3.15 -11.00
CA GLN A 229 31.42 2.20 -11.91
C GLN A 229 30.80 2.30 -13.31
N ASP A 230 29.47 2.32 -13.41
CA ASP A 230 28.77 2.49 -14.69
C ASP A 230 29.19 3.80 -15.39
N VAL A 231 29.36 4.91 -14.65
CA VAL A 231 29.89 6.18 -15.20
C VAL A 231 31.32 6.02 -15.72
N GLU A 232 32.17 5.31 -14.98
CA GLU A 232 33.56 5.07 -15.37
C GLU A 232 33.65 4.27 -16.68
N TYR A 233 32.82 3.23 -16.83
CA TYR A 233 32.80 2.39 -18.03
C TYR A 233 32.09 3.07 -19.21
N GLU A 234 30.87 3.57 -19.01
CA GLU A 234 30.02 4.07 -20.08
C GLU A 234 30.50 5.42 -20.64
N LEU A 235 31.07 6.28 -19.79
CA LEU A 235 31.60 7.58 -20.20
C LEU A 235 33.13 7.54 -20.42
N SER A 236 33.67 6.36 -20.76
CA SER A 236 35.11 6.16 -21.00
C SER A 236 35.74 7.15 -22.00
N ARG A 237 34.94 7.67 -22.94
CA ARG A 237 35.39 8.58 -24.01
C ARG A 237 35.17 10.06 -23.69
N GLU A 238 34.52 10.37 -22.57
CA GLU A 238 34.18 11.74 -22.19
C GLU A 238 35.35 12.44 -21.47
N PRO A 239 35.72 13.68 -21.85
CA PRO A 239 36.80 14.42 -21.19
C PRO A 239 36.55 14.69 -19.70
N GLN A 240 35.27 14.79 -19.31
CA GLN A 240 34.85 15.10 -17.95
C GLN A 240 34.70 13.86 -17.04
N ARG A 241 35.01 12.66 -17.54
CA ARG A 241 34.80 11.40 -16.82
C ARG A 241 35.41 11.40 -15.41
N LEU A 242 36.68 11.79 -15.28
CA LEU A 242 37.38 11.79 -13.99
C LEU A 242 36.71 12.73 -12.99
N GLU A 243 36.20 13.87 -13.45
CA GLU A 243 35.49 14.83 -12.60
C GLU A 243 34.10 14.32 -12.21
N LEU A 244 33.38 13.63 -13.10
CA LEU A 244 32.11 12.99 -12.77
C LEU A 244 32.29 11.86 -11.76
N VAL A 245 33.30 11.00 -11.92
CA VAL A 245 33.63 9.93 -10.96
C VAL A 245 33.99 10.54 -9.60
N ARG A 246 34.80 11.60 -9.57
CA ARG A 246 35.16 12.32 -8.34
C ARG A 246 33.93 12.87 -7.63
N GLN A 247 33.03 13.55 -8.35
CA GLN A 247 31.77 14.05 -7.79
C GLN A 247 30.86 12.92 -7.29
N GLY A 248 30.79 11.80 -8.02
CA GLY A 248 30.06 10.62 -7.59
C GLY A 248 30.60 10.05 -6.27
N GLN A 249 31.93 9.94 -6.13
CA GLN A 249 32.58 9.51 -4.89
C GLN A 249 32.28 10.47 -3.73
N GLU A 250 32.27 11.80 -3.96
CA GLU A 250 31.88 12.76 -2.92
C GLU A 250 30.44 12.55 -2.43
N VAL A 251 29.52 12.24 -3.34
CA VAL A 251 28.12 11.93 -3.01
C VAL A 251 28.01 10.62 -2.21
N GLU A 252 28.74 9.59 -2.63
CA GLU A 252 28.83 8.31 -1.91
C GLU A 252 29.39 8.49 -0.49
N GLN A 253 30.46 9.27 -0.33
CA GLN A 253 31.06 9.54 0.98
C GLN A 253 30.10 10.24 1.94
N ARG A 254 29.27 11.18 1.46
CA ARG A 254 28.21 11.79 2.29
C ARG A 254 27.18 10.76 2.75
N MET A 255 26.84 9.80 1.88
CA MET A 255 25.92 8.74 2.28
C MET A 255 26.54 7.82 3.35
N ILE A 256 27.84 7.52 3.23
CA ILE A 256 28.59 6.79 4.27
C ILE A 256 28.61 7.57 5.59
N GLN A 257 28.74 8.90 5.56
CA GLN A 257 28.66 9.74 6.75
C GLN A 257 27.28 9.64 7.43
N VAL A 258 26.19 9.65 6.67
CA VAL A 258 24.84 9.40 7.22
C VAL A 258 24.78 8.02 7.88
N THR A 259 25.31 6.98 7.24
CA THR A 259 25.37 5.62 7.82
C THR A 259 26.13 5.61 9.15
N ASN A 260 27.28 6.28 9.23
CA ASN A 260 28.07 6.37 10.46
C ASN A 260 27.32 7.09 11.59
N LEU A 261 26.62 8.20 11.29
CA LEU A 261 25.79 8.89 12.29
C LEU A 261 24.68 8.00 12.85
N ILE A 262 24.14 7.09 12.04
CA ILE A 262 23.14 6.11 12.48
C ILE A 262 23.79 5.05 13.38
N ILE A 263 24.98 4.54 13.02
CA ILE A 263 25.76 3.59 13.82
C ILE A 263 26.09 4.19 15.20
N ASP A 264 26.55 5.43 15.21
CA ASP A 264 26.94 6.19 16.42
C ASP A 264 25.75 6.65 17.27
N ARG A 265 24.51 6.28 16.88
CA ARG A 265 23.25 6.61 17.55
C ARG A 265 23.07 8.12 17.78
N GLN A 266 23.55 8.93 16.85
CA GLN A 266 23.40 10.38 16.91
C GLN A 266 21.91 10.79 16.89
N SER A 267 21.65 12.04 17.26
CA SER A 267 20.29 12.58 17.30
C SER A 267 19.63 12.57 15.92
N TYR A 268 18.31 12.48 15.90
CA TYR A 268 17.51 12.54 14.67
C TYR A 268 17.84 13.78 13.83
N ASP A 269 17.97 14.95 14.46
CA ASP A 269 18.26 16.20 13.75
C ASP A 269 19.62 16.20 13.05
N SER A 270 20.62 15.55 13.66
CA SER A 270 21.95 15.40 13.05
C SER A 270 21.90 14.46 11.84
N ILE A 271 21.23 13.31 11.97
CA ILE A 271 21.05 12.35 10.87
C ILE A 271 20.25 13.00 9.72
N LYS A 272 19.16 13.68 10.05
CA LYS A 272 18.29 14.38 9.09
C LYS A 272 19.06 15.46 8.33
N ARG A 273 19.85 16.29 9.04
CA ARG A 273 20.62 17.36 8.42
C ARG A 273 21.64 16.82 7.42
N GLU A 274 22.39 15.80 7.81
CA GLU A 274 23.39 15.20 6.93
C GLU A 274 22.73 14.53 5.72
N TYR A 275 21.61 13.85 5.93
CA TYR A 275 20.85 13.23 4.85
C TYR A 275 20.29 14.26 3.85
N LEU A 276 19.80 15.41 4.31
CA LEU A 276 19.36 16.49 3.42
C LEU A 276 20.54 17.05 2.59
N ALA A 277 21.72 17.20 3.20
CA ALA A 277 22.93 17.65 2.51
C ALA A 277 23.42 16.63 1.46
N PHE A 278 23.29 15.33 1.75
CA PHE A 278 23.47 14.27 0.76
C PHE A 278 22.50 14.44 -0.41
N ARG A 279 21.21 14.63 -0.13
CA ARG A 279 20.15 14.72 -1.15
C ARG A 279 20.37 15.88 -2.12
N ASP A 280 20.79 17.03 -1.61
CA ASP A 280 21.11 18.20 -2.44
C ASP A 280 22.29 17.93 -3.38
N SER A 281 23.32 17.25 -2.86
CA SER A 281 24.51 16.85 -3.63
C SER A 281 24.14 15.81 -4.69
N TRP A 282 23.32 14.81 -4.33
CA TRP A 282 22.81 13.79 -5.23
C TRP A 282 21.96 14.39 -6.36
N ASN A 283 21.02 15.29 -6.05
CA ASN A 283 20.15 15.91 -7.06
C ASN A 283 20.96 16.71 -8.10
N THR A 284 22.01 17.40 -7.65
CA THR A 284 22.93 18.12 -8.54
C THR A 284 23.69 17.16 -9.45
N TYR A 285 24.20 16.07 -8.88
CA TYR A 285 24.94 15.05 -9.61
C TYR A 285 24.06 14.28 -10.62
N ALA A 286 22.88 13.84 -10.20
CA ALA A 286 21.92 13.14 -11.04
C ALA A 286 21.48 13.99 -12.25
N THR A 287 21.25 15.29 -12.07
CA THR A 287 20.92 16.22 -13.17
C THR A 287 22.05 16.31 -14.20
N ARG A 288 23.32 16.31 -13.76
CA ARG A 288 24.47 16.27 -14.67
C ARG A 288 24.53 14.96 -15.44
N LEU A 289 24.36 13.82 -14.77
CA LEU A 289 24.36 12.50 -15.42
C LEU A 289 23.24 12.33 -16.45
N ARG A 290 22.05 12.90 -16.20
CA ARG A 290 20.91 12.85 -17.14
C ARG A 290 21.21 13.51 -18.49
N SER A 291 22.09 14.52 -18.53
CA SER A 291 22.44 15.22 -19.77
C SER A 291 23.18 14.36 -20.81
N TYR A 292 23.79 13.24 -20.37
CA TYR A 292 24.52 12.31 -21.24
C TYR A 292 23.61 11.29 -21.95
N HIS A 293 22.32 11.25 -21.64
CA HIS A 293 21.32 10.42 -22.31
C HIS A 293 21.70 8.91 -22.43
N ASN A 294 22.40 8.38 -21.41
CA ASN A 294 22.80 6.97 -21.39
C ASN A 294 21.82 6.12 -20.57
N ARG A 295 21.29 5.04 -21.19
CA ARG A 295 20.28 4.15 -20.59
C ARG A 295 20.77 3.45 -19.32
N ILE A 296 22.04 3.04 -19.27
CA ILE A 296 22.61 2.35 -18.09
C ILE A 296 22.67 3.33 -16.92
N LEU A 297 23.09 4.57 -17.17
CA LEU A 297 23.09 5.63 -16.17
C LEU A 297 21.67 5.98 -15.70
N SER A 298 20.71 6.09 -16.62
CA SER A 298 19.30 6.31 -16.25
C SER A 298 18.76 5.21 -15.33
N ARG A 299 19.10 3.94 -15.60
CA ARG A 299 18.71 2.80 -14.74
C ARG A 299 19.40 2.86 -13.38
N GLY A 300 20.67 3.25 -13.31
CA GLY A 300 21.38 3.43 -12.05
C GLY A 300 20.78 4.55 -11.21
N ILE A 301 20.48 5.70 -11.84
CA ILE A 301 19.79 6.83 -11.20
C ILE A 301 18.43 6.40 -10.62
N GLN A 302 17.63 5.65 -11.38
CA GLN A 302 16.34 5.13 -10.88
C GLN A 302 16.49 4.23 -9.65
N ARG A 303 17.49 3.34 -9.62
CA ARG A 303 17.74 2.49 -8.44
C ARG A 303 18.06 3.34 -7.20
N VAL A 304 18.88 4.37 -7.36
CA VAL A 304 19.24 5.31 -6.28
C VAL A 304 18.00 6.06 -5.80
N VAL A 305 17.16 6.58 -6.71
CA VAL A 305 15.89 7.25 -6.38
C VAL A 305 14.92 6.33 -5.63
N GLN A 306 14.82 5.06 -6.02
CA GLN A 306 13.96 4.10 -5.34
C GLN A 306 14.40 3.87 -3.88
N GLN A 307 15.71 3.72 -3.65
CA GLN A 307 16.26 3.54 -2.31
C GLN A 307 16.20 4.81 -1.46
N ASP A 308 16.40 5.97 -2.10
CA ASP A 308 16.25 7.29 -1.47
C ASP A 308 14.84 7.45 -0.88
N ARG A 309 13.78 7.08 -1.63
CA ARG A 309 12.39 7.14 -1.15
C ARG A 309 12.17 6.34 0.13
N SER A 310 12.68 5.11 0.18
CA SER A 310 12.57 4.26 1.38
C SER A 310 13.29 4.88 2.59
N ILE A 311 14.41 5.58 2.38
CA ILE A 311 15.12 6.28 3.47
C ILE A 311 14.35 7.53 3.90
N GLN A 312 13.79 8.31 2.96
CA GLN A 312 12.95 9.47 3.28
C GLN A 312 11.73 9.08 4.14
N GLU A 313 11.09 7.94 3.84
CA GLU A 313 9.99 7.39 4.67
C GLU A 313 10.47 7.07 6.08
N LEU A 314 11.62 6.38 6.21
CA LEU A 314 12.19 6.00 7.49
C LEU A 314 12.71 7.21 8.31
N LEU A 315 13.12 8.28 7.64
CA LEU A 315 13.54 9.55 8.25
C LEU A 315 12.39 10.53 8.45
N TRP A 316 11.16 10.15 8.13
CA TRP A 316 9.97 10.98 8.26
C TRP A 316 10.08 12.32 7.54
N LEU A 317 10.73 12.33 6.39
CA LEU A 317 10.84 13.52 5.56
C LEU A 317 9.60 13.65 4.68
N PRO A 318 9.02 14.86 4.55
CA PRO A 318 8.01 15.09 3.54
C PRO A 318 8.65 14.76 2.19
N GLN A 319 8.05 13.79 1.53
CA GLN A 319 8.43 13.40 0.19
C GLN A 319 8.05 14.60 -0.70
N ASP A 320 9.02 15.45 -1.08
CA ASP A 320 8.75 16.64 -1.91
C ASP A 320 7.93 16.26 -3.15
N GLY A 321 6.97 17.09 -3.59
CA GLY A 321 6.06 16.78 -4.71
C GLY A 321 6.79 16.24 -5.95
N ALA A 322 6.05 15.58 -6.87
CA ALA A 322 6.61 14.95 -8.08
C ALA A 322 7.73 15.82 -8.69
N ASN A 323 8.95 15.28 -8.77
CA ASN A 323 10.10 16.03 -9.27
C ASN A 323 9.85 16.35 -10.74
N LEU A 324 9.41 17.58 -11.04
CA LEU A 324 9.00 18.00 -12.38
C LEU A 324 10.12 17.82 -13.42
N GLN A 325 11.38 17.92 -12.99
CA GLN A 325 12.53 17.66 -13.87
C GLN A 325 12.70 16.18 -14.18
N GLU A 326 12.42 15.31 -13.20
CA GLU A 326 12.40 13.85 -13.41
C GLU A 326 11.24 13.45 -14.32
N VAL A 327 10.04 13.98 -14.08
CA VAL A 327 8.88 13.78 -14.93
C VAL A 327 9.19 14.24 -16.36
N ALA A 328 9.78 15.42 -16.54
CA ALA A 328 10.15 15.91 -17.87
C ALA A 328 11.12 15.01 -18.62
N HIS A 329 12.18 14.55 -17.93
CA HIS A 329 13.15 13.64 -18.53
C HIS A 329 12.52 12.27 -18.89
N LEU A 330 11.67 11.73 -18.02
CA LEU A 330 11.00 10.45 -18.28
C LEU A 330 9.95 10.57 -19.40
N THR A 331 9.24 11.70 -19.49
CA THR A 331 8.31 11.98 -20.59
C THR A 331 9.06 12.08 -21.92
N GLU A 332 10.24 12.67 -21.95
CA GLU A 332 11.07 12.72 -23.16
C GLU A 332 11.69 11.36 -23.52
N ALA A 333 12.02 10.53 -22.53
CA ALA A 333 12.43 9.14 -22.74
C ALA A 333 11.27 8.30 -23.33
N LEU A 334 10.05 8.44 -22.77
CA LEU A 334 8.85 7.80 -23.29
C LEU A 334 8.59 8.21 -24.75
N LYS A 335 8.69 9.50 -25.08
CA LYS A 335 8.55 9.97 -26.47
C LYS A 335 9.52 9.25 -27.41
N ARG A 336 10.79 9.17 -27.01
CA ARG A 336 11.84 8.51 -27.81
C ARG A 336 11.55 7.03 -28.03
N ASP A 337 11.14 6.32 -26.98
CA ASP A 337 10.80 4.89 -27.07
C ASP A 337 9.58 4.66 -27.97
N VAL A 338 8.55 5.50 -27.85
CA VAL A 338 7.36 5.47 -28.70
C VAL A 338 7.73 5.77 -30.15
N ASP A 339 8.48 6.85 -30.43
CA ASP A 339 8.94 7.18 -31.78
C ASP A 339 9.84 6.08 -32.39
N GLU A 340 10.63 5.39 -31.57
CA GLU A 340 11.44 4.24 -32.00
C GLU A 340 10.55 3.05 -32.38
N PHE A 341 9.49 2.78 -31.60
CA PHE A 341 8.49 1.78 -31.91
C PHE A 341 7.82 2.08 -33.25
N TYR A 342 7.31 3.29 -33.46
CA TYR A 342 6.66 3.70 -34.72
C TYR A 342 7.60 3.64 -35.93
N ARG A 343 8.87 4.01 -35.76
CA ARG A 343 9.87 3.92 -36.84
C ARG A 343 10.24 2.48 -37.20
N ARG A 344 10.21 1.56 -36.23
CA ARG A 344 10.58 0.14 -36.42
C ARG A 344 9.38 -0.77 -36.70
N ALA A 345 8.16 -0.31 -36.42
CA ALA A 345 6.92 -0.97 -36.80
C ALA A 345 6.75 -0.93 -38.33
N THR A 346 7.36 -1.90 -39.02
CA THR A 346 7.26 -2.03 -40.47
C THR A 346 5.83 -2.30 -40.95
N LEU A 347 5.52 -1.91 -42.20
CA LEU A 347 4.28 -2.29 -42.92
C LEU A 347 3.97 -3.79 -42.86
N ARG A 348 4.98 -4.65 -42.70
CA ARG A 348 4.83 -6.10 -42.56
C ARG A 348 4.17 -6.52 -41.23
N LEU A 349 4.37 -5.77 -40.15
CA LEU A 349 3.69 -5.96 -38.85
C LEU A 349 2.21 -5.54 -38.92
N LEU A 350 1.91 -4.52 -39.72
CA LEU A 350 0.53 -4.06 -39.97
C LEU A 350 -0.28 -5.04 -40.82
N ILE A 351 0.37 -5.81 -41.69
CA ILE A 351 -0.27 -6.83 -42.55
C ILE A 351 -0.66 -8.09 -41.75
N SER A 352 0.06 -8.42 -40.68
CA SER A 352 -0.23 -9.59 -39.82
C SER A 352 -1.33 -9.34 -38.78
N LEU A 353 -1.76 -8.10 -38.59
CA LEU A 353 -2.77 -7.74 -37.61
C LEU A 353 -4.19 -7.94 -38.20
N PRO A 354 -5.17 -8.41 -37.41
CA PRO A 354 -6.55 -8.52 -37.86
C PRO A 354 -7.11 -7.14 -38.29
N PRO A 355 -8.08 -7.08 -39.24
CA PRO A 355 -8.63 -5.83 -39.75
C PRO A 355 -9.56 -5.18 -38.71
N ALA A 356 -9.00 -4.48 -37.74
CA ALA A 356 -9.76 -3.64 -36.82
C ALA A 356 -8.86 -2.53 -36.23
N ASN A 357 -9.33 -1.28 -36.32
CA ASN A 357 -8.99 -0.06 -35.56
C ASN A 357 -7.53 0.23 -35.12
N TYR A 358 -6.53 -0.50 -35.64
CA TYR A 358 -5.14 -0.39 -35.19
C TYR A 358 -4.58 1.03 -35.37
N ILE A 359 -4.86 1.68 -36.50
CA ILE A 359 -4.45 3.07 -36.75
C ILE A 359 -5.10 4.01 -35.73
N ALA A 360 -6.40 3.84 -35.45
CA ALA A 360 -7.13 4.73 -34.54
C ALA A 360 -6.62 4.61 -33.09
N THR A 361 -6.42 3.39 -32.58
CA THR A 361 -5.88 3.16 -31.23
C THR A 361 -4.41 3.58 -31.13
N SER A 362 -3.66 3.43 -32.23
CA SER A 362 -2.27 3.87 -32.32
C SER A 362 -2.19 5.41 -32.29
N ASP A 363 -2.97 6.10 -33.13
CA ASP A 363 -3.06 7.56 -33.16
C ASP A 363 -3.53 8.13 -31.81
N GLU A 364 -4.51 7.47 -31.17
CA GLU A 364 -4.99 7.84 -29.83
C GLU A 364 -3.87 7.74 -28.78
N PHE A 365 -3.14 6.63 -28.74
CA PHE A 365 -2.00 6.47 -27.83
C PHE A 365 -0.87 7.48 -28.11
N TYR A 366 -0.56 7.75 -29.38
CA TYR A 366 0.43 8.77 -29.72
C TYR A 366 -0.01 10.16 -29.26
N GLY A 367 -1.28 10.50 -29.49
CA GLY A 367 -1.87 11.78 -29.08
C GLY A 367 -1.89 11.99 -27.56
N THR A 368 -2.13 10.95 -26.77
CA THR A 368 -2.07 11.06 -25.30
C THR A 368 -0.65 11.29 -24.79
N VAL A 369 0.36 10.69 -25.45
CA VAL A 369 1.78 10.94 -25.15
C VAL A 369 2.18 12.37 -25.51
N GLU A 370 1.78 12.89 -26.68
CA GLU A 370 2.01 14.30 -27.04
C GLU A 370 1.35 15.28 -26.06
N ASN A 371 0.10 15.01 -25.66
CA ASN A 371 -0.59 15.84 -24.68
C ASN A 371 0.14 15.88 -23.32
N LEU A 372 0.72 14.76 -22.85
CA LEU A 372 1.53 14.76 -21.64
C LEU A 372 2.81 15.59 -21.82
N ILE A 373 3.49 15.48 -22.97
CA ILE A 373 4.68 16.29 -23.28
C ILE A 373 4.35 17.78 -23.24
N ASP A 374 3.21 18.18 -23.82
CA ASP A 374 2.76 19.57 -23.79
C ASP A 374 2.44 20.00 -22.36
N THR A 375 1.73 19.18 -21.59
CA THR A 375 1.39 19.46 -20.19
C THR A 375 2.67 19.67 -19.33
N VAL A 376 3.72 18.88 -19.59
CA VAL A 376 5.04 18.99 -18.94
C VAL A 376 5.77 20.25 -19.39
N ASN A 377 5.84 20.53 -20.69
CA ASN A 377 6.58 21.67 -21.23
C ASN A 377 5.97 23.01 -20.83
N HIS A 378 4.65 23.07 -20.64
CA HIS A 378 3.94 24.26 -20.17
C HIS A 378 3.99 24.44 -18.63
N ASN A 379 4.72 23.58 -17.91
CA ASN A 379 4.79 23.57 -16.44
C ASN A 379 3.40 23.63 -15.79
N GLU A 380 2.44 22.87 -16.34
CA GLU A 380 1.09 22.87 -15.82
C GLU A 380 1.01 22.24 -14.41
N SER A 381 -0.12 22.45 -13.74
CA SER A 381 -0.33 21.93 -12.40
C SER A 381 -0.15 20.40 -12.35
N THR A 382 0.33 19.90 -11.21
CA THR A 382 0.49 18.45 -10.98
C THR A 382 -0.83 17.68 -11.16
N ALA A 383 -1.98 18.31 -10.96
CA ALA A 383 -3.29 17.71 -11.22
C ALA A 383 -3.49 17.43 -12.72
N ASN A 384 -3.18 18.40 -13.57
CA ASN A 384 -3.29 18.26 -15.03
C ASN A 384 -2.33 17.20 -15.57
N LEU A 385 -1.08 17.18 -15.09
CA LEU A 385 -0.10 16.15 -15.45
C LEU A 385 -0.60 14.73 -15.19
N ILE A 386 -1.32 14.56 -14.08
CA ILE A 386 -1.85 13.26 -13.66
C ILE A 386 -3.07 12.88 -14.49
N THR A 387 -3.96 13.82 -14.79
CA THR A 387 -5.06 13.59 -15.73
C THR A 387 -4.52 13.22 -17.12
N SER A 388 -3.51 13.93 -17.63
CA SER A 388 -2.83 13.60 -18.89
C SER A 388 -2.21 12.20 -18.85
N PHE A 389 -1.61 11.81 -17.73
CA PHE A 389 -1.07 10.46 -17.56
C PHE A 389 -2.14 9.37 -17.48
N GLN A 390 -3.29 9.61 -16.85
CA GLN A 390 -4.39 8.64 -16.80
C GLN A 390 -4.91 8.30 -18.21
N TYR A 391 -4.93 9.27 -19.13
CA TYR A 391 -5.25 9.01 -20.54
C TYR A 391 -4.20 8.12 -21.22
N ILE A 392 -2.92 8.27 -20.88
CA ILE A 392 -1.85 7.37 -21.35
C ILE A 392 -2.07 5.96 -20.82
N GLU A 393 -2.40 5.77 -19.54
CA GLU A 393 -2.63 4.42 -18.99
C GLU A 393 -3.81 3.71 -19.65
N SER A 394 -4.90 4.45 -19.90
CA SER A 394 -6.08 3.90 -20.58
C SER A 394 -5.74 3.51 -22.02
N SER A 395 -5.14 4.42 -22.79
CA SER A 395 -4.79 4.17 -24.20
C SER A 395 -3.68 3.13 -24.36
N TRP A 396 -2.73 3.06 -23.43
CA TRP A 396 -1.67 2.04 -23.41
C TRP A 396 -2.23 0.63 -23.23
N LYS A 397 -3.24 0.45 -22.37
CA LYS A 397 -3.85 -0.86 -22.13
C LYS A 397 -4.42 -1.45 -23.43
N ASP A 398 -5.15 -0.63 -24.18
CA ASP A 398 -5.77 -1.03 -25.44
C ASP A 398 -4.72 -1.22 -26.55
N PHE A 399 -3.73 -0.34 -26.61
CA PHE A 399 -2.60 -0.45 -27.54
C PHE A 399 -1.77 -1.71 -27.29
N SER A 400 -1.35 -1.94 -26.05
CA SER A 400 -0.51 -3.07 -25.65
C SER A 400 -1.21 -4.41 -25.88
N ALA A 401 -2.50 -4.53 -25.53
CA ALA A 401 -3.27 -5.75 -25.75
C ALA A 401 -3.35 -6.14 -27.23
N MET A 402 -3.43 -5.16 -28.12
CA MET A 402 -3.50 -5.39 -29.56
C MET A 402 -2.14 -5.75 -30.16
N PHE A 403 -1.07 -5.03 -29.81
CA PHE A 403 0.26 -5.26 -30.39
C PHE A 403 1.05 -6.40 -29.73
N HIS A 404 0.65 -6.90 -28.56
CA HIS A 404 1.19 -8.14 -27.97
C HIS A 404 0.75 -9.41 -28.71
N THR A 405 -0.28 -9.33 -29.56
CA THR A 405 -0.70 -10.47 -30.42
C THR A 405 0.27 -10.73 -31.59
N VAL A 406 1.28 -9.88 -31.75
CA VAL A 406 2.21 -9.91 -32.88
C VAL A 406 3.39 -10.83 -32.59
N GLU A 407 3.63 -11.81 -33.46
CA GLU A 407 4.74 -12.77 -33.37
C GLU A 407 6.09 -12.17 -33.80
N SER A 408 6.47 -11.00 -33.29
CA SER A 408 7.76 -10.36 -33.56
C SER A 408 8.53 -10.08 -32.27
N PRO A 409 9.59 -10.84 -31.96
CA PRO A 409 10.40 -10.63 -30.76
C PRO A 409 10.98 -9.21 -30.65
N ALA A 410 11.32 -8.59 -31.77
CA ALA A 410 11.84 -7.22 -31.80
C ALA A 410 10.77 -6.17 -31.47
N ALA A 411 9.52 -6.38 -31.89
CA ALA A 411 8.40 -5.50 -31.55
C ALA A 411 7.99 -5.65 -30.08
N LEU A 412 7.95 -6.90 -29.57
CA LEU A 412 7.68 -7.19 -28.16
C LEU A 412 8.71 -6.53 -27.23
N GLN A 413 10.00 -6.59 -27.59
CA GLN A 413 11.04 -5.89 -26.83
C GLN A 413 10.87 -4.37 -26.79
N LEU A 414 10.33 -3.76 -27.84
CA LEU A 414 10.04 -2.31 -27.87
C LEU A 414 8.77 -1.98 -27.07
N LEU A 415 7.75 -2.84 -27.10
CA LEU A 415 6.58 -2.71 -26.23
C LEU A 415 6.97 -2.79 -24.75
N ASP A 416 7.83 -3.73 -24.38
CA ASP A 416 8.36 -3.83 -23.02
C ASP A 416 9.12 -2.56 -22.60
N LYS A 417 9.87 -1.93 -23.53
CA LYS A 417 10.53 -0.65 -23.23
C LYS A 417 9.51 0.46 -22.93
N VAL A 418 8.47 0.58 -23.76
CA VAL A 418 7.41 1.58 -23.55
C VAL A 418 6.67 1.32 -22.24
N ASP A 419 6.37 0.06 -21.90
CA ASP A 419 5.77 -0.31 -20.61
C ASP A 419 6.63 0.12 -19.43
N ASN A 420 7.94 -0.14 -19.49
CA ASN A 420 8.90 0.27 -18.47
C ASN A 420 8.96 1.80 -18.31
N SER A 421 8.91 2.55 -19.41
CA SER A 421 8.90 4.02 -19.40
C SER A 421 7.61 4.59 -18.81
N ILE A 422 6.45 3.98 -19.13
CA ILE A 422 5.15 4.33 -18.50
C ILE A 422 5.18 4.02 -17.00
N ASN A 423 5.70 2.87 -16.60
CA ASN A 423 5.85 2.51 -15.18
C ASN A 423 6.76 3.47 -14.43
N ALA A 424 7.89 3.88 -15.03
CA ALA A 424 8.78 4.88 -14.46
C ALA A 424 8.09 6.25 -14.28
N LEU A 425 7.31 6.70 -15.27
CA LEU A 425 6.51 7.92 -15.18
C LEU A 425 5.44 7.84 -14.10
N ARG A 426 4.74 6.71 -13.96
CA ARG A 426 3.77 6.47 -12.88
C ARG A 426 4.42 6.66 -11.51
N ILE A 427 5.58 6.03 -11.33
CA ILE A 427 6.38 6.08 -10.10
C ILE A 427 6.85 7.52 -9.82
N ALA A 428 7.22 8.28 -10.84
CA ALA A 428 7.63 9.68 -10.71
C ALA A 428 6.46 10.62 -10.38
N LEU A 429 5.29 10.42 -11.00
CA LEU A 429 4.07 11.21 -10.80
C LEU A 429 3.33 10.89 -9.50
N ARG A 430 3.77 9.85 -8.77
CA ARG A 430 3.13 9.36 -7.54
C ARG A 430 1.65 9.07 -7.75
N ILE A 431 1.34 8.53 -8.91
CA ILE A 431 0.03 7.99 -9.18
C ILE A 431 0.05 6.63 -8.50
N GLU A 432 -0.42 6.61 -7.26
CA GLU A 432 -0.83 5.38 -6.61
C GLU A 432 -1.70 4.66 -7.64
N LYS A 433 -1.29 3.45 -8.01
CA LYS A 433 -2.22 2.53 -8.67
C LYS A 433 -3.47 2.58 -7.77
N PRO A 434 -4.70 2.83 -8.25
CA PRO A 434 -5.79 2.18 -7.55
C PRO A 434 -5.34 0.73 -7.54
N SER A 435 -5.08 0.17 -6.35
CA SER A 435 -4.62 -1.20 -6.21
C SER A 435 -5.74 -2.07 -6.74
N ASP A 436 -5.79 -2.20 -8.06
CA ASP A 436 -6.44 -3.29 -8.76
C ASP A 436 -5.58 -4.47 -8.34
N SER A 437 -6.14 -5.11 -7.32
CA SER A 437 -5.69 -6.21 -6.50
C SER A 437 -4.45 -5.95 -5.64
N ILE A 438 -4.65 -5.98 -4.31
CA ILE A 438 -3.78 -6.80 -3.45
C ILE A 438 -3.49 -8.05 -4.26
N ASP A 439 -2.21 -8.32 -4.58
CA ASP A 439 -1.83 -9.49 -5.36
C ASP A 439 -2.31 -10.73 -4.59
N LEU A 440 -3.54 -11.14 -4.89
CA LEU A 440 -4.30 -12.09 -4.12
C LEU A 440 -3.57 -13.42 -4.11
N ALA A 441 -2.85 -13.73 -5.19
CA ALA A 441 -1.96 -14.88 -5.27
C ALA A 441 -0.83 -14.75 -4.24
N LYS A 442 -0.08 -13.64 -4.22
CA LYS A 442 0.99 -13.45 -3.23
C LYS A 442 0.49 -13.46 -1.79
N LEU A 443 -0.66 -12.83 -1.52
CA LEU A 443 -1.23 -12.79 -0.17
C LEU A 443 -1.65 -14.19 0.29
N VAL A 444 -2.32 -14.96 -0.57
CA VAL A 444 -2.78 -16.30 -0.22
C VAL A 444 -1.61 -17.29 -0.12
N VAL A 445 -0.57 -17.14 -0.94
CA VAL A 445 0.71 -17.87 -0.77
C VAL A 445 1.35 -17.58 0.59
N ALA A 446 1.43 -16.30 0.97
CA ALA A 446 1.98 -15.91 2.25
C ALA A 446 1.16 -16.47 3.42
N LEU A 447 -0.17 -16.50 3.28
CA LEU A 447 -1.09 -17.05 4.28
C LEU A 447 -0.92 -18.57 4.45
N GLU A 448 -0.76 -19.32 3.36
CA GLU A 448 -0.46 -20.76 3.41
C GLU A 448 0.92 -21.05 4.04
N ALA A 449 1.93 -20.23 3.72
CA ALA A 449 3.24 -20.36 4.36
C ALA A 449 3.15 -20.13 5.87
N GLN A 450 2.39 -19.12 6.31
CA GLN A 450 2.17 -18.86 7.73
C GLN A 450 1.31 -19.92 8.42
N SER A 451 0.31 -20.51 7.74
CA SER A 451 -0.47 -21.63 8.30
C SER A 451 0.40 -22.87 8.53
N THR A 452 1.33 -23.13 7.60
CA THR A 452 2.31 -24.22 7.73
C THR A 452 3.26 -23.97 8.90
N GLN A 453 3.78 -22.75 9.01
CA GLN A 453 4.63 -22.34 10.14
C GLN A 453 3.90 -22.50 11.48
N LEU A 454 2.62 -22.10 11.54
CA LEU A 454 1.79 -22.28 12.73
C LEU A 454 1.65 -23.75 13.12
N SER A 455 1.43 -24.64 12.14
CA SER A 455 1.32 -26.08 12.39
C SER A 455 2.59 -26.65 13.01
N LEU A 456 3.76 -26.26 12.49
CA LEU A 456 5.05 -26.73 13.01
C LEU A 456 5.27 -26.29 14.47
N ILE A 457 4.98 -25.03 14.80
CA ILE A 457 5.13 -24.50 16.16
C ILE A 457 4.10 -25.17 17.10
N ALA A 458 2.86 -25.34 16.63
CA ALA A 458 1.81 -25.96 17.42
C ALA A 458 2.07 -27.46 17.68
N GLU A 459 2.71 -28.19 16.77
CA GLU A 459 3.10 -29.59 17.02
C GLU A 459 4.09 -29.70 18.18
N GLN A 460 5.04 -28.77 18.29
CA GLN A 460 6.00 -28.73 19.40
C GLN A 460 5.30 -28.45 20.74
N TRP A 461 4.39 -27.48 20.76
CA TRP A 461 3.58 -27.19 21.95
C TRP A 461 2.69 -28.38 22.35
N LEU A 462 1.91 -28.89 21.40
CA LEU A 462 0.90 -29.92 21.66
C LEU A 462 1.52 -31.26 22.07
N ALA A 463 2.82 -31.49 21.85
CA ALA A 463 3.55 -32.65 22.37
C ALA A 463 3.50 -32.75 23.90
N THR A 464 3.34 -31.62 24.60
CA THR A 464 3.27 -31.53 26.07
C THR A 464 1.83 -31.58 26.63
N GLU A 465 0.83 -31.45 25.75
CA GLU A 465 -0.59 -31.31 26.12
C GLU A 465 -1.35 -32.64 26.14
N SER A 466 -2.54 -32.62 26.75
CA SER A 466 -3.42 -33.80 26.83
C SER A 466 -3.82 -34.35 25.44
N PRO A 467 -3.97 -35.68 25.26
CA PRO A 467 -4.24 -36.29 23.96
C PRO A 467 -5.52 -35.79 23.27
N SER A 468 -6.59 -35.56 24.05
CA SER A 468 -7.87 -35.06 23.53
C SER A 468 -7.78 -33.61 23.05
N PHE A 469 -7.10 -32.75 23.80
CA PHE A 469 -6.85 -31.35 23.42
C PHE A 469 -5.89 -31.23 22.23
N ARG A 470 -4.85 -32.07 22.21
CA ARG A 470 -3.92 -32.21 21.09
C ARG A 470 -4.65 -32.55 19.80
N GLN A 471 -5.47 -33.60 19.81
CA GLN A 471 -6.19 -34.03 18.62
C GLN A 471 -7.20 -32.96 18.15
N ALA A 472 -7.94 -32.36 19.07
CA ALA A 472 -8.90 -31.29 18.74
C ALA A 472 -8.21 -30.03 18.18
N THR A 473 -7.02 -29.68 18.66
CA THR A 473 -6.28 -28.49 18.19
C THR A 473 -5.57 -28.77 16.87
N GLN A 474 -4.95 -29.95 16.72
CA GLN A 474 -4.36 -30.38 15.45
C GLN A 474 -5.40 -30.45 14.33
N ASN A 475 -6.62 -30.92 14.61
CA ASN A 475 -7.69 -30.94 13.63
C ASN A 475 -8.06 -29.53 13.17
N SER A 476 -8.28 -28.57 14.09
CA SER A 476 -8.58 -27.18 13.69
C SER A 476 -7.44 -26.49 12.94
N ILE A 477 -6.18 -26.73 13.31
CA ILE A 477 -5.03 -26.18 12.58
C ILE A 477 -4.91 -26.79 11.18
N ARG A 478 -5.14 -28.10 11.06
CA ARG A 478 -5.16 -28.81 9.78
C ARG A 478 -6.30 -28.29 8.89
N ASP A 479 -7.49 -28.09 9.46
CA ASP A 479 -8.64 -27.54 8.74
C ASP A 479 -8.33 -26.14 8.21
N PHE A 480 -7.76 -25.26 9.04
CA PHE A 480 -7.30 -23.93 8.63
C PHE A 480 -6.27 -23.98 7.50
N SER A 481 -5.24 -24.83 7.62
CA SER A 481 -4.20 -24.97 6.61
C SER A 481 -4.73 -25.55 5.29
N ASN A 482 -5.67 -26.51 5.36
CA ASN A 482 -6.32 -27.08 4.19
C ASN A 482 -7.17 -26.03 3.47
N THR A 483 -7.94 -25.21 4.20
CA THR A 483 -8.73 -24.12 3.61
C THR A 483 -7.84 -23.05 2.97
N ALA A 484 -6.68 -22.72 3.58
CA ALA A 484 -5.72 -21.78 3.00
C ALA A 484 -5.11 -22.33 1.69
N HIS A 485 -4.75 -23.61 1.66
CA HIS A 485 -4.24 -24.29 0.47
C HIS A 485 -5.30 -24.39 -0.64
N GLU A 486 -6.54 -24.71 -0.30
CA GLU A 486 -7.65 -24.72 -1.27
C GLU A 486 -7.89 -23.33 -1.86
N LEU A 487 -7.87 -22.28 -1.04
CA LEU A 487 -7.98 -20.91 -1.50
C LEU A 487 -6.84 -20.55 -2.45
N HIS A 488 -5.60 -20.96 -2.15
CA HIS A 488 -4.46 -20.74 -3.02
C HIS A 488 -4.67 -21.40 -4.39
N ARG A 489 -5.09 -22.66 -4.41
CA ARG A 489 -5.35 -23.39 -5.65
C ARG A 489 -6.46 -22.74 -6.48
N ILE A 490 -7.52 -22.25 -5.84
CA ILE A 490 -8.62 -21.55 -6.52
C ILE A 490 -8.12 -20.25 -7.16
N VAL A 491 -7.27 -19.49 -6.47
CA VAL A 491 -6.70 -18.23 -6.99
C VAL A 491 -5.75 -18.47 -8.17
N LEU A 492 -5.05 -19.61 -8.21
CA LEU A 492 -4.18 -19.99 -9.33
C LEU A 492 -4.96 -20.47 -10.57
N MET A 493 -6.18 -20.98 -10.41
CA MET A 493 -7.02 -21.44 -11.52
C MET A 493 -7.71 -20.23 -12.20
N GLN A 494 -7.05 -19.62 -13.18
CA GLN A 494 -7.65 -18.52 -13.96
C GLN A 494 -8.59 -19.04 -15.07
N PRO A 495 -9.80 -18.48 -15.26
CA PRO A 495 -10.42 -17.41 -14.46
C PRO A 495 -11.14 -17.94 -13.21
N ALA A 496 -10.75 -17.44 -12.04
CA ALA A 496 -11.35 -17.83 -10.77
C ALA A 496 -12.64 -17.05 -10.50
N SER A 497 -13.68 -17.74 -10.01
CA SER A 497 -14.92 -17.07 -9.58
C SER A 497 -14.71 -16.32 -8.27
N MET A 498 -14.89 -14.99 -8.28
CA MET A 498 -14.80 -14.15 -7.08
C MET A 498 -15.79 -14.55 -5.99
N ALA A 499 -16.94 -15.12 -6.35
CA ALA A 499 -17.90 -15.65 -5.38
C ALA A 499 -17.33 -16.86 -4.62
N LEU A 500 -16.61 -17.74 -5.31
CA LEU A 500 -15.97 -18.90 -4.69
C LEU A 500 -14.81 -18.48 -3.77
N ILE A 501 -14.01 -17.51 -4.20
CA ILE A 501 -12.94 -16.92 -3.39
C ILE A 501 -13.52 -16.31 -2.10
N ARG A 502 -14.64 -15.59 -2.17
CA ARG A 502 -15.30 -15.01 -0.99
C ARG A 502 -15.80 -16.07 -0.02
N THR A 503 -16.44 -17.13 -0.52
CA THR A 503 -16.93 -18.23 0.32
C THR A 503 -15.77 -18.92 1.04
N LYS A 504 -14.70 -19.24 0.31
CA LYS A 504 -13.51 -19.89 0.89
C LYS A 504 -12.75 -18.97 1.85
N SER A 505 -12.73 -17.67 1.57
CA SER A 505 -12.20 -16.67 2.50
C SER A 505 -13.02 -16.62 3.80
N ASN A 506 -14.37 -16.64 3.73
CA ASN A 506 -15.24 -16.75 4.92
C ASN A 506 -14.97 -18.02 5.75
N GLU A 507 -14.88 -19.18 5.10
CA GLU A 507 -14.53 -20.44 5.77
C GLU A 507 -13.17 -20.34 6.49
N LEU A 508 -12.21 -19.65 5.86
CA LEU A 508 -10.89 -19.44 6.43
C LEU A 508 -10.91 -18.53 7.67
N PHE A 509 -11.75 -17.49 7.68
CA PHE A 509 -11.96 -16.64 8.87
C PHE A 509 -12.56 -17.43 10.04
N GLU A 510 -13.62 -18.20 9.79
CA GLU A 510 -14.28 -19.00 10.84
C GLU A 510 -13.34 -20.05 11.43
N SER A 511 -12.56 -20.72 10.56
CA SER A 511 -11.53 -21.66 10.99
C SER A 511 -10.44 -21.00 11.83
N TRP A 512 -10.03 -19.77 11.46
CA TRP A 512 -9.06 -18.99 12.21
C TRP A 512 -9.52 -18.66 13.63
N PHE A 513 -10.80 -18.30 13.83
CA PHE A 513 -11.33 -18.02 15.18
C PHE A 513 -11.19 -19.22 16.11
N GLN A 514 -11.47 -20.43 15.61
CA GLN A 514 -11.35 -21.67 16.39
C GLN A 514 -9.89 -21.98 16.74
N VAL A 515 -8.97 -21.76 15.79
CA VAL A 515 -7.53 -21.95 16.00
C VAL A 515 -7.00 -20.93 17.01
N HIS A 516 -7.33 -19.65 16.84
CA HIS A 516 -6.87 -18.58 17.72
C HIS A 516 -7.38 -18.78 19.16
N GLU A 517 -8.64 -19.19 19.37
CA GLU A 517 -9.15 -19.48 20.71
C GLU A 517 -8.32 -20.57 21.40
N LYS A 518 -7.99 -21.65 20.69
CA LYS A 518 -7.22 -22.77 21.23
C LYS A 518 -5.77 -22.37 21.53
N ILE A 519 -5.13 -21.65 20.60
CA ILE A 519 -3.75 -21.17 20.75
C ILE A 519 -3.62 -20.15 21.88
N SER A 520 -4.66 -19.35 22.14
CA SER A 520 -4.65 -18.38 23.24
C SER A 520 -4.56 -19.03 24.63
N ARG A 521 -4.82 -20.34 24.75
CA ARG A 521 -4.69 -21.13 25.98
C ARG A 521 -3.28 -21.69 26.19
N CYS A 522 -2.35 -21.46 25.27
CA CYS A 522 -0.96 -21.87 25.42
C CYS A 522 -0.29 -21.07 26.54
N GLU A 523 0.19 -21.77 27.58
CA GLU A 523 0.99 -21.21 28.68
C GLU A 523 2.46 -21.65 28.64
N THR A 524 2.85 -22.42 27.62
CA THR A 524 4.18 -23.01 27.49
C THR A 524 5.18 -22.05 26.83
N HIS A 525 6.42 -22.52 26.61
CA HIS A 525 7.51 -21.70 26.04
C HIS A 525 7.17 -21.16 24.63
N GLU A 526 6.37 -21.91 23.88
CA GLU A 526 5.96 -21.64 22.49
C GLU A 526 4.91 -20.53 22.36
N LYS A 527 4.30 -20.10 23.48
CA LYS A 527 3.24 -19.07 23.54
C LYS A 527 3.56 -17.84 22.68
N TYR A 528 4.78 -17.34 22.76
CA TYR A 528 5.20 -16.14 22.03
C TYR A 528 5.25 -16.36 20.52
N GLN A 529 5.89 -17.43 20.06
CA GLN A 529 6.02 -17.74 18.63
C GLN A 529 4.65 -18.00 18.00
N LEU A 530 3.76 -18.67 18.75
CA LEU A 530 2.38 -18.87 18.35
C LEU A 530 1.60 -17.57 18.24
N GLN A 531 1.81 -16.63 19.17
CA GLN A 531 1.10 -15.35 19.17
C GLN A 531 1.64 -14.37 18.11
N GLU A 532 2.94 -14.33 17.87
CA GLU A 532 3.53 -13.55 16.77
C GLU A 532 3.00 -14.05 15.42
N THR A 533 2.97 -15.37 15.23
CA THR A 533 2.40 -15.99 14.04
C THR A 533 0.90 -15.69 13.94
N ALA A 534 0.17 -15.70 15.07
CA ALA A 534 -1.24 -15.35 15.11
C ALA A 534 -1.52 -13.87 14.74
N VAL A 535 -0.69 -12.93 15.19
CA VAL A 535 -0.78 -11.52 14.78
C VAL A 535 -0.62 -11.40 13.27
N ARG A 536 0.42 -12.04 12.69
CA ARG A 536 0.68 -12.01 11.24
C ARG A 536 -0.46 -12.61 10.42
N ILE A 537 -0.96 -13.78 10.83
CA ILE A 537 -2.10 -14.42 10.16
C ILE A 537 -3.36 -13.54 10.25
N THR A 538 -3.65 -12.97 11.42
CA THR A 538 -4.81 -12.09 11.60
C THR A 538 -4.73 -10.85 10.71
N GLN A 539 -3.52 -10.28 10.53
CA GLN A 539 -3.28 -9.17 9.59
C GLN A 539 -3.51 -9.59 8.13
N MET A 540 -2.92 -10.71 7.70
CA MET A 540 -3.09 -11.21 6.33
C MET A 540 -4.54 -11.58 6.01
N LEU A 541 -5.28 -12.07 7.00
CA LEU A 541 -6.72 -12.32 6.87
C LEU A 541 -7.51 -11.03 6.73
N MET A 542 -7.17 -9.96 7.48
CA MET A 542 -7.76 -8.65 7.25
C MET A 542 -7.51 -8.17 5.82
N ASP A 543 -6.27 -8.24 5.33
CA ASP A 543 -5.90 -7.87 3.96
C ASP A 543 -6.67 -8.71 2.92
N LEU A 544 -6.85 -10.01 3.18
CA LEU A 544 -7.60 -10.92 2.31
C LEU A 544 -9.09 -10.54 2.27
N ARG A 545 -9.66 -10.09 3.39
CA ARG A 545 -11.04 -9.60 3.42
C ARG A 545 -11.20 -8.36 2.56
N TYR A 546 -10.22 -7.47 2.60
CA TYR A 546 -10.22 -6.25 1.80
C TYR A 546 -10.04 -6.56 0.31
N ALA A 547 -9.21 -7.55 -0.04
CA ALA A 547 -8.96 -7.97 -1.41
C ALA A 547 -10.15 -8.64 -2.10
N THR A 548 -10.99 -9.34 -1.33
CA THR A 548 -12.04 -10.22 -1.85
C THR A 548 -13.42 -9.56 -1.94
N LYS A 549 -13.56 -8.28 -1.56
CA LYS A 549 -14.85 -7.59 -1.40
C LYS A 549 -15.41 -6.91 -2.64
#